data_AF-A0A958UVL2-F1
#
_entry.id   AF-A0A958UVL2-F1
#
_cell.length_a   1.000
_cell.length_b   1.000
_cell.length_c   1.000
_cell.angle_alpha   90.00
_cell.angle_beta   90.00
_cell.angle_gamma   90.00
#
_symmetry.space_group_name_H-M   'P 1'
#
loop_
_entity.id
_entity.type
_entity.pdbx_description
1 polymer ?
#
loop_
_entity_poly.entity_id
_entity_poly.type
_entity_poly.pdbx_seq_one_letter_code
_entity_poly.pdbx_strand_id
1 'polypeptide(L)'
;MKKYIPLALRIIVAVILVQTLRFKFTAHPDSVYIFQTVGLEPYGRIVTGIAELIAGILLLIPRTVWMGAILTLGIIGGAIFMHLTRLGIEINGDGGLLFGTAVLTFILSGVILYLNRKNLPFKLFKN
;
A
#
# COMPACT_ATOMS: atom_id res chain seq x y z
N MET A 1 -13.98 -5.14 -22.52
CA MET A 1 -13.06 -5.98 -21.72
C MET A 1 -11.80 -5.23 -21.24
N LYS A 2 -11.08 -4.47 -22.09
CA LYS A 2 -9.81 -3.78 -21.72
C LYS A 2 -9.89 -2.76 -20.55
N LYS A 3 -11.07 -2.19 -20.24
CA LYS A 3 -11.25 -1.16 -19.20
C LYS A 3 -11.61 -1.72 -17.82
N TYR A 4 -12.17 -2.93 -17.74
CA TYR A 4 -12.64 -3.51 -16.49
C TYR A 4 -11.52 -4.13 -15.65
N ILE A 5 -10.50 -4.70 -16.32
CA ILE A 5 -9.34 -5.29 -15.63
C ILE A 5 -8.56 -4.22 -14.82
N PRO A 6 -8.16 -3.06 -15.38
CA PRO A 6 -7.49 -2.03 -14.59
C PRO A 6 -8.35 -1.48 -13.45
N LEU A 7 -9.67 -1.38 -13.64
CA LEU A 7 -10.59 -0.95 -12.60
C LEU A 7 -10.66 -1.96 -11.45
N ALA A 8 -10.77 -3.25 -11.76
CA ALA A 8 -10.79 -4.31 -10.76
C ALA A 8 -9.51 -4.31 -9.90
N LEU A 9 -8.34 -4.18 -10.53
CA LEU A 9 -7.05 -4.11 -9.81
C LEU A 9 -7.01 -2.94 -8.82
N ARG A 10 -7.47 -1.76 -9.25
CA ARG A 10 -7.56 -0.56 -8.39
C ARG A 10 -8.49 -0.78 -7.19
N ILE A 11 -9.64 -1.42 -7.42
CA ILE A 11 -10.60 -1.71 -6.35
C ILE A 11 -9.99 -2.70 -5.37
N ILE A 12 -9.34 -3.76 -5.84
CA ILE A 12 -8.65 -4.74 -4.99
C ILE A 12 -7.62 -4.05 -4.09
N VAL A 13 -6.74 -3.23 -4.67
CA VAL A 13 -5.73 -2.50 -3.89
C VAL A 13 -6.37 -1.52 -2.90
N ALA A 14 -7.39 -0.76 -3.32
CA ALA A 14 -8.08 0.16 -2.42
C ALA A 14 -8.75 -0.56 -1.25
N VAL A 15 -9.35 -1.73 -1.47
CA VAL A 15 -9.94 -2.56 -0.40
C VAL A 15 -8.87 -3.05 0.57
N ILE A 16 -7.72 -3.54 0.08
CA ILE A 16 -6.62 -3.96 0.94
C ILE A 16 -6.12 -2.78 1.79
N LEU A 17 -5.93 -1.59 1.19
CA LEU A 17 -5.56 -0.39 1.94
C LEU A 17 -6.61 -0.06 3.00
N VAL A 18 -7.91 -0.11 2.70
CA VAL A 18 -8.95 0.12 3.71
C VAL A 18 -8.87 -0.89 4.87
N GLN A 19 -8.51 -2.14 4.60
CA GLN A 19 -8.26 -3.12 5.66
C GLN A 19 -7.05 -2.73 6.52
N THR A 20 -5.95 -2.24 5.95
CA THR A 20 -4.79 -1.75 6.73
C THR A 20 -5.15 -0.52 7.56
N LEU A 21 -5.97 0.39 7.04
CA LEU A 21 -6.47 1.56 7.75
C LEU A 21 -7.24 1.17 9.01
N ARG A 22 -8.07 0.13 8.95
CA ARG A 22 -8.79 -0.37 10.13
C ARG A 22 -7.80 -0.69 11.24
N PHE A 23 -6.75 -1.47 10.94
CA PHE A 23 -5.75 -1.88 11.93
C PHE A 23 -5.02 -0.66 12.52
N LYS A 24 -4.67 0.30 11.66
CA LYS A 24 -3.96 1.50 12.08
C LYS A 24 -4.83 2.43 12.91
N PHE A 25 -6.02 2.81 12.45
CA PHE A 25 -6.84 3.80 13.14
C PHE A 25 -7.56 3.26 14.39
N THR A 26 -7.82 1.96 14.48
CA THR A 26 -8.37 1.35 15.71
C THR A 26 -7.29 0.92 16.70
N ALA A 27 -6.02 1.26 16.46
CA ALA A 27 -4.89 0.85 17.29
C ALA A 27 -4.86 -0.67 17.57
N HIS A 28 -5.05 -1.48 16.53
CA HIS A 28 -4.99 -2.94 16.65
C HIS A 28 -3.64 -3.37 17.24
N PRO A 29 -3.60 -4.38 18.14
CA PRO A 29 -2.37 -4.78 18.83
C PRO A 29 -1.19 -5.04 17.89
N ASP A 30 -1.40 -5.75 16.77
CA ASP A 30 -0.35 -6.00 15.78
C ASP A 30 0.16 -4.71 15.12
N SER A 31 -0.75 -3.76 14.85
CA SER A 31 -0.34 -2.47 14.28
C SER A 31 0.47 -1.67 15.29
N VAL A 32 0.06 -1.62 16.55
CA VAL A 32 0.81 -0.93 17.61
C VAL A 32 2.18 -1.58 17.80
N TYR A 33 2.23 -2.92 17.86
CA TYR A 33 3.48 -3.69 17.96
C TYR A 33 4.45 -3.38 16.82
N ILE A 34 3.97 -3.39 15.57
CA ILE A 34 4.80 -3.07 14.39
C ILE A 34 5.40 -1.67 14.52
N PHE A 35 4.58 -0.65 14.79
CA PHE A 35 5.05 0.73 14.85
C PHE A 35 5.92 1.02 16.09
N GLN A 36 5.69 0.34 17.21
CA GLN A 36 6.56 0.41 18.39
C GLN A 36 7.93 -0.22 18.10
N THR A 37 7.95 -1.43 17.52
CA THR A 37 9.18 -2.17 17.19
C THR A 37 10.10 -1.37 16.28
N VAL A 38 9.53 -0.61 15.35
CA VAL A 38 10.30 0.24 14.43
C VAL A 38 10.58 1.65 14.95
N GLY A 39 10.08 2.00 16.14
CA GLY A 39 10.31 3.29 16.79
C GLY A 39 9.52 4.45 16.17
N LEU A 40 8.38 4.17 15.53
CA LEU A 40 7.55 5.16 14.84
C LEU A 40 6.15 5.34 15.46
N GLU A 41 5.79 4.59 16.50
CA GLU A 41 4.51 4.78 17.21
C GLU A 41 4.49 6.11 18.00
N PRO A 42 3.37 6.85 18.06
CA PRO A 42 2.11 6.66 17.31
C PRO A 42 2.10 7.36 15.94
N TYR A 43 3.01 8.30 15.73
CA TYR A 43 2.96 9.22 14.59
C TYR A 43 3.08 8.51 13.25
N GLY A 44 4.02 7.57 13.11
CA GLY A 44 4.17 6.76 11.91
C GLY A 44 2.93 5.94 11.60
N ARG A 45 2.26 5.37 12.61
CA ARG A 45 1.01 4.61 12.42
C ARG A 45 -0.09 5.51 11.85
N ILE A 46 -0.31 6.67 12.46
CA ILE A 46 -1.37 7.59 12.05
C ILE A 46 -1.05 8.27 10.71
N VAL A 47 0.17 8.78 10.52
CA VAL A 47 0.59 9.47 9.30
C VAL A 47 0.57 8.53 8.11
N THR A 48 1.10 7.30 8.24
CA THR A 48 1.01 6.32 7.16
C THR A 48 -0.42 5.86 6.91
N GLY A 49 -1.27 5.78 7.94
CA GLY A 49 -2.71 5.55 7.75
C GLY A 49 -3.38 6.65 6.94
N ILE A 50 -3.14 7.93 7.25
CA ILE A 50 -3.68 9.04 6.46
C ILE A 50 -3.18 8.98 5.01
N ALA A 51 -1.89 8.69 4.81
CA ALA A 51 -1.31 8.56 3.48
C ALA A 51 -1.90 7.38 2.68
N GLU A 52 -2.17 6.24 3.32
CA GLU A 52 -2.85 5.09 2.71
C GLU A 52 -4.30 5.40 2.32
N LEU A 53 -5.02 6.17 3.15
CA LEU A 53 -6.38 6.62 2.83
C LEU A 53 -6.39 7.50 1.59
N ILE A 54 -5.46 8.46 1.52
CA ILE A 54 -5.29 9.31 0.34
C ILE A 54 -4.95 8.44 -0.88
N ALA A 55 -4.02 7.49 -0.76
CA ALA A 55 -3.65 6.59 -1.86
C ALA A 55 -4.86 5.78 -2.37
N GLY A 56 -5.66 5.21 -1.46
CA GLY A 56 -6.88 4.47 -1.78
C GLY A 56 -7.90 5.30 -2.54
N ILE A 57 -8.16 6.55 -2.11
CA ILE A 57 -9.06 7.47 -2.80
C ILE A 57 -8.54 7.81 -4.21
N LEU A 58 -7.24 8.14 -4.32
CA LEU A 58 -6.63 8.51 -5.60
C LEU A 58 -6.66 7.37 -6.63
N LEU A 59 -6.57 6.11 -6.18
CA LEU A 59 -6.68 4.92 -7.05
C LEU A 59 -8.08 4.76 -7.66
N LEU A 60 -9.13 5.26 -7.00
CA LEU A 60 -10.51 5.14 -7.49
C LEU A 60 -10.87 6.23 -8.51
N ILE A 61 -10.24 7.40 -8.45
CA ILE A 61 -10.47 8.51 -9.37
C ILE A 61 -9.60 8.34 -10.64
N PRO A 62 -10.18 8.17 -11.84
CA PRO A 62 -9.42 7.85 -13.06
C PRO A 62 -8.27 8.79 -13.42
N ARG A 63 -8.38 10.08 -13.10
CA ARG A 63 -7.36 11.10 -13.42
C ARG A 63 -6.14 11.04 -12.48
N THR A 64 -6.27 10.44 -11.30
CA THR A 64 -5.24 10.44 -10.26
C THR A 64 -4.68 9.06 -9.95
N VAL A 65 -5.03 8.04 -10.73
CA VAL A 65 -4.61 6.65 -10.51
C VAL A 65 -3.10 6.51 -10.39
N TRP A 66 -2.34 7.23 -11.23
CA TRP A 66 -0.89 7.19 -11.21
C TRP A 66 -0.32 7.72 -9.88
N MET A 67 -0.94 8.77 -9.31
CA MET A 67 -0.54 9.34 -8.01
C MET A 67 -0.82 8.33 -6.89
N GLY A 68 -2.02 7.75 -6.88
CA GLY A 68 -2.39 6.72 -5.89
C GLY A 68 -1.48 5.50 -5.96
N ALA A 69 -1.11 5.06 -7.17
CA ALA A 69 -0.21 3.92 -7.37
C ALA A 69 1.22 4.22 -6.91
N ILE A 70 1.78 5.39 -7.24
CA ILE A 70 3.11 5.82 -6.77
C ILE A 70 3.13 5.92 -5.24
N LEU A 71 2.11 6.55 -4.64
CA LEU A 71 2.02 6.70 -3.20
C LEU A 71 1.92 5.34 -2.49
N THR A 72 1.10 4.43 -3.04
CA THR A 72 0.99 3.05 -2.54
C THR A 72 2.33 2.31 -2.63
N LEU A 73 3.06 2.44 -3.75
CA LEU A 73 4.39 1.82 -3.89
C LEU A 73 5.38 2.35 -2.86
N GLY A 74 5.38 3.66 -2.59
CA GLY A 74 6.25 4.26 -1.59
C GLY A 74 5.95 3.75 -0.17
N ILE A 75 4.68 3.77 0.23
CA ILE A 75 4.27 3.35 1.58
C ILE A 75 4.49 1.85 1.78
N ILE A 76 3.98 1.02 0.88
CA ILE A 76 4.07 -0.43 0.98
C ILE A 76 5.50 -0.92 0.76
N GLY A 77 6.29 -0.26 -0.09
CA GLY A 77 7.72 -0.52 -0.23
C GLY A 77 8.46 -0.26 1.09
N GLY A 78 8.12 0.83 1.79
CA GLY A 78 8.61 1.09 3.14
C GLY A 78 8.22 -0.02 4.12
N ALA A 79 6.96 -0.48 4.10
CA ALA A 79 6.51 -1.57 4.96
C ALA A 79 7.28 -2.89 4.70
N ILE A 80 7.46 -3.27 3.43
CA ILE A 80 8.25 -4.44 3.03
C ILE A 80 9.69 -4.31 3.53
N PHE A 81 10.31 -3.14 3.36
CA PHE A 81 11.67 -2.90 3.84
C PHE A 81 11.77 -3.10 5.36
N MET A 82 10.78 -2.63 6.14
CA MET A 82 10.77 -2.84 7.59
C MET A 82 10.56 -4.31 7.98
N HIS A 83 9.76 -5.06 7.23
CA HIS A 83 9.64 -6.52 7.39
C HIS A 83 10.96 -7.23 7.16
N LEU A 84 11.69 -6.87 6.10
CA LEU A 84 12.95 -7.52 5.75
C LEU A 84 14.12 -7.13 6.67
N THR A 85 14.00 -6.06 7.45
CA THR A 85 15.12 -5.52 8.25
C THR A 85 14.90 -5.58 9.77
N ARG A 86 13.70 -5.27 10.26
CA ARG A 86 13.44 -5.12 11.70
C ARG A 86 12.33 -6.00 12.26
N LEU A 87 11.34 -6.37 11.45
CA LEU A 87 10.15 -7.09 11.96
C LEU A 87 10.21 -8.59 11.70
N GLY A 88 10.75 -9.02 10.56
CA GLY A 88 10.63 -10.39 10.07
C GLY A 88 9.38 -10.59 9.19
N ILE A 89 9.25 -11.79 8.63
CA ILE A 89 8.13 -12.16 7.75
C ILE A 89 6.83 -12.35 8.55
N GLU A 90 6.94 -12.97 9.72
CA GLU A 90 5.80 -13.35 10.57
C GLU A 90 5.67 -12.37 11.75
N ILE A 91 4.45 -11.92 12.02
CA ILE A 91 4.10 -11.04 13.15
C ILE A 91 3.11 -11.76 14.03
N ASN A 92 3.44 -11.97 15.31
CA ASN A 92 2.53 -12.53 16.31
C ASN A 92 1.80 -13.83 15.89
N GLY A 93 2.44 -14.71 15.13
CA GLY A 93 1.81 -15.96 14.69
C GLY A 93 0.92 -15.86 13.45
N ASP A 94 0.97 -14.75 12.70
CA ASP A 94 0.10 -14.52 11.53
C ASP A 94 0.44 -15.38 10.30
N GLY A 95 1.48 -16.24 10.39
CA GLY A 95 1.93 -17.10 9.29
C GLY A 95 2.47 -16.33 8.08
N GLY A 96 2.85 -15.06 8.24
CA GLY A 96 3.34 -14.20 7.16
C GLY A 96 2.25 -13.50 6.35
N LEU A 97 1.02 -13.45 6.87
CA LEU A 97 -0.11 -12.81 6.20
C LEU A 97 0.14 -11.32 5.92
N LEU A 98 0.66 -10.57 6.90
CA LEU A 98 0.92 -9.14 6.74
C LEU A 98 2.02 -8.87 5.71
N PHE A 99 3.10 -9.67 5.72
CA PHE A 99 4.16 -9.56 4.73
C PHE A 99 3.67 -9.93 3.32
N GLY A 100 2.96 -11.06 3.20
CA GLY A 100 2.43 -11.53 1.92
C GLY A 100 1.43 -10.56 1.29
N THR A 101 0.54 -9.98 2.11
CA THR A 101 -0.39 -8.94 1.63
C THR A 101 0.35 -7.68 1.20
N ALA A 102 1.38 -7.23 1.93
CA ALA A 102 2.22 -6.11 1.51
C ALA A 102 2.90 -6.37 0.15
N VAL A 103 3.51 -7.54 -0.05
CA VAL A 103 4.15 -7.91 -1.33
C VAL A 103 3.12 -7.95 -2.47
N LEU A 104 1.96 -8.56 -2.25
CA LEU A 104 0.88 -8.60 -3.24
C LEU A 104 0.43 -7.19 -3.62
N THR A 105 0.15 -6.33 -2.64
CA THR A 105 -0.27 -4.95 -2.86
C THR A 105 0.79 -4.15 -3.62
N PHE A 106 2.07 -4.34 -3.31
CA PHE A 106 3.17 -3.68 -4.01
C PHE A 106 3.20 -4.08 -5.49
N ILE A 107 3.13 -5.38 -5.80
CA ILE A 107 3.11 -5.89 -7.17
C ILE A 107 1.89 -5.35 -7.94
N LEU A 108 0.70 -5.44 -7.35
CA LEU A 108 -0.53 -4.95 -7.98
C LEU A 108 -0.47 -3.44 -8.24
N SER A 109 0.07 -2.66 -7.31
CA SER A 109 0.26 -1.22 -7.50
C SER A 109 1.25 -0.92 -8.62
N GLY A 110 2.34 -1.70 -8.73
CA GLY A 110 3.29 -1.60 -9.85
C GLY A 110 2.64 -1.88 -11.20
N VAL A 111 1.79 -2.92 -11.27
CA VAL A 111 1.01 -3.22 -12.47
C VAL A 111 0.04 -2.08 -12.80
N ILE A 112 -0.69 -1.54 -11.81
CA ILE A 112 -1.60 -0.41 -12.01
C ILE A 112 -0.86 0.80 -12.56
N LEU A 113 0.31 1.13 -12.01
CA LEU A 113 1.15 2.24 -12.47
C LEU A 113 1.62 2.02 -13.90
N TYR A 114 2.11 0.83 -14.23
CA TYR A 114 2.52 0.49 -15.59
C TYR A 114 1.36 0.58 -16.59
N LEU A 115 0.18 0.09 -16.23
CA LEU A 115 -1.02 0.18 -17.09
C LEU A 115 -1.48 1.63 -17.29
N ASN A 116 -1.26 2.51 -16.29
CA ASN A 116 -1.61 3.93 -16.34
C ASN A 116 -0.46 4.84 -16.78
N ARG A 117 0.67 4.29 -17.23
CA ARG A 117 1.90 5.05 -17.55
C ARG A 117 1.71 6.16 -18.60
N LYS A 118 0.72 6.03 -19.48
CA LYS A 118 0.41 7.05 -20.51
C LYS A 118 -0.19 8.33 -19.92
N ASN A 119 -0.73 8.25 -18.69
CA ASN A 119 -1.32 9.39 -17.98
C ASN A 119 -0.30 10.09 -17.08
N LEU A 120 0.95 9.62 -17.05
CA LEU A 120 2.00 10.27 -16.28
C LEU A 120 2.39 11.61 -16.92
N PRO A 121 2.53 12.69 -16.14
CA PRO A 121 3.00 13.97 -16.66
C PRO A 121 4.50 13.98 -17.02
N PHE A 122 5.22 12.90 -16.74
CA PHE A 122 6.65 12.74 -16.99
C PHE A 122 6.99 11.30 -17.44
N LYS A 123 8.16 11.11 -18.06
CA LYS A 123 8.60 9.79 -18.54
C LYS A 123 9.27 8.99 -17.41
N LEU A 124 8.56 8.01 -16.85
CA LEU A 124 9.11 6.99 -15.94
C LEU A 124 9.64 5.75 -16.67
N PHE A 125 9.05 5.42 -17.82
CA PHE A 125 9.37 4.20 -18.57
C PHE A 125 10.05 4.59 -19.89
N LYS A 126 11.18 3.96 -20.20
CA LYS A 126 11.81 4.06 -21.52
C LYS A 126 11.05 3.14 -22.48
N ASN A 127 10.54 3.71 -23.57
CA ASN A 127 10.00 2.93 -24.68
C ASN A 127 11.15 2.38 -25.53
#